data_AF-A0AAP6D1V8-F1
#
_entry.id   AF-A0AAP6D1V8-F1
#
_cell.length_a   1.000
_cell.length_b   1.000
_cell.length_c   1.000
_cell.angle_alpha   90.00
_cell.angle_beta   90.00
_cell.angle_gamma   90.00
#
_symmetry.space_group_name_H-M   'P 1'
#
loop_
_entity.id
_entity.type
_entity.pdbx_description
1 polymer ?
#
loop_
_entity_poly.entity_id
_entity_poly.type
_entity_poly.pdbx_seq_one_letter_code
_entity_poly.pdbx_strand_id
1 'polypeptide(L)'
;LYIDRHLVHEVTSPQAFDGLREKGRKVRQVSKTFATMDHNVSTTTKDINASGEMARIQMETLSKNCEEFGVTLYDLNHKYQGIVHVMGPELGITLPGMTIVCGDSHTATHGAFGSLAFGIGTSEVEHVLATQTLKQARAKTMKIEVKGKVAPGITAKDIVLAIIGKTTAAGGTGYVVE
;
A
#
# COMPACT_ATOMS: atom_id res chain seq x y z
N LEU A 1 6.39 11.00 12.30
CA LEU A 1 6.23 11.32 10.86
C LEU A 1 4.75 11.55 10.58
N TYR A 2 4.39 12.65 9.92
CA TYR A 2 3.01 12.83 9.43
C TYR A 2 2.83 12.00 8.17
N ILE A 3 1.66 11.37 7.99
CA ILE A 3 1.34 10.53 6.84
C ILE A 3 0.42 11.29 5.88
N ASP A 4 0.86 11.55 4.65
CA ASP A 4 0.05 12.27 3.66
C ASP A 4 -1.03 11.40 3.04
N ARG A 5 -0.74 10.13 2.79
CA ARG A 5 -1.69 9.16 2.24
C ARG A 5 -1.57 7.81 2.94
N HIS A 6 -2.71 7.22 3.25
CA HIS A 6 -2.81 5.88 3.78
C HIS A 6 -3.61 5.02 2.81
N LEU A 7 -3.00 3.97 2.27
CA LEU A 7 -3.70 3.00 1.44
C LEU A 7 -4.03 1.78 2.29
N VAL A 8 -5.18 1.17 2.05
CA VAL A 8 -5.67 -0.01 2.78
C VAL A 8 -6.27 -1.02 1.82
N HIS A 9 -6.25 -2.29 2.21
CA HIS A 9 -6.77 -3.41 1.43
C HIS A 9 -7.32 -4.50 2.36
N GLU A 10 -7.96 -5.53 1.78
CA GLU A 10 -8.80 -6.46 2.52
C GLU A 10 -8.04 -7.43 3.42
N VAL A 11 -6.72 -7.55 3.29
CA VAL A 11 -5.93 -8.56 4.02
C VAL A 11 -5.50 -8.06 5.39
N THR A 12 -4.92 -6.86 5.47
CA THR A 12 -4.24 -6.38 6.69
C THR A 12 -5.03 -5.33 7.46
N SER A 13 -6.03 -4.73 6.84
CA SER A 13 -6.78 -3.60 7.39
C SER A 13 -8.01 -3.95 8.24
N PRO A 14 -8.70 -5.11 8.07
CA PRO A 14 -9.85 -5.46 8.91
C PRO A 14 -9.61 -5.33 10.42
N GLN A 15 -8.52 -5.93 10.92
CA GLN A 15 -8.20 -5.92 12.35
C GLN A 15 -7.86 -4.50 12.85
N ALA A 16 -7.31 -3.65 11.99
CA ALA A 16 -7.03 -2.26 12.35
C ALA A 16 -8.32 -1.46 12.57
N PHE A 17 -9.36 -1.68 11.75
CA PHE A 17 -10.67 -1.06 11.97
C PHE A 17 -11.37 -1.60 13.24
N ASP A 18 -11.27 -2.91 13.50
CA ASP A 18 -11.78 -3.49 14.74
C ASP A 18 -11.16 -2.84 15.99
N GLY A 19 -9.83 -2.65 15.98
CA GLY A 19 -9.12 -1.97 17.07
C GLY A 19 -9.57 -0.52 17.29
N LEU A 20 -9.98 0.20 16.25
CA LEU A 20 -10.61 1.51 16.40
C LEU A 20 -11.97 1.40 17.07
N ARG A 21 -12.81 0.46 16.61
CA ARG A 21 -14.17 0.24 17.12
C ARG A 21 -14.15 -0.11 18.61
N GLU A 22 -13.31 -1.05 19.01
CA GLU A 22 -13.13 -1.46 20.41
C GLU A 22 -12.73 -0.29 21.32
N LYS A 23 -11.92 0.64 20.81
CA LYS A 23 -11.42 1.81 21.56
C LYS A 23 -12.32 3.05 21.40
N GLY A 24 -13.46 2.94 20.72
CA GLY A 24 -14.36 4.06 20.44
C GLY A 24 -13.70 5.18 19.61
N ARG A 25 -12.74 4.84 18.75
CA ARG A 25 -11.99 5.80 17.93
C ARG A 25 -12.58 5.89 16.52
N LYS A 26 -12.38 7.05 15.90
CA LYS A 26 -12.69 7.29 14.48
C LYS A 26 -11.41 7.33 13.67
N VAL A 27 -11.53 7.16 12.35
CA VAL A 27 -10.43 7.45 11.42
C VAL A 27 -10.15 8.97 11.44
N ARG A 28 -8.90 9.35 11.68
CA ARG A 28 -8.48 10.73 11.94
C ARG A 28 -8.56 11.63 10.70
N GLN A 29 -8.24 11.10 9.53
CA GLN A 29 -8.31 11.81 8.25
C GLN A 29 -8.88 10.90 7.17
N VAL A 30 -10.20 10.78 7.15
CA VAL A 30 -10.92 9.93 6.20
C VAL A 30 -10.56 10.25 4.74
N SER A 31 -10.47 11.54 4.38
CA SER A 31 -10.14 11.99 3.01
C SER A 31 -8.69 11.72 2.58
N LYS A 32 -7.84 11.20 3.47
CA LYS A 32 -6.45 10.80 3.19
C LYS A 32 -6.25 9.28 3.20
N THR A 33 -7.33 8.53 3.42
CA THR A 33 -7.32 7.07 3.45
C THR A 33 -8.11 6.52 2.27
N PHE A 34 -7.52 5.62 1.50
CA PHE A 34 -8.10 5.05 0.28
C PHE A 34 -8.02 3.53 0.33
N ALA A 35 -9.13 2.86 0.05
CA ALA A 35 -9.24 1.42 0.07
C ALA A 35 -9.44 0.85 -1.33
N THR A 36 -8.85 -0.30 -1.61
CA THR A 36 -9.16 -1.12 -2.80
C THR A 36 -9.16 -2.59 -2.41
N MET A 37 -9.75 -3.43 -3.26
CA MET A 37 -9.65 -4.88 -3.14
C MET A 37 -8.73 -5.38 -4.25
N ASP A 38 -7.65 -6.09 -3.92
CA ASP A 38 -6.70 -6.56 -4.94
C ASP A 38 -5.97 -7.87 -4.66
N HIS A 39 -5.91 -8.36 -3.41
CA HIS A 39 -5.20 -9.60 -3.08
C HIS A 39 -6.06 -10.85 -3.26
N ASN A 40 -7.37 -10.74 -3.03
CA ASN A 40 -8.33 -11.85 -2.97
C ASN A 40 -9.38 -11.83 -4.09
N VAL A 41 -9.20 -10.94 -5.06
CA VAL A 41 -10.08 -10.82 -6.22
C VAL A 41 -9.85 -12.03 -7.14
N SER A 42 -10.94 -12.68 -7.56
CA SER A 42 -10.83 -13.80 -8.50
C SER A 42 -10.30 -13.31 -9.86
N THR A 43 -9.42 -14.10 -10.46
CA THR A 43 -8.88 -13.84 -11.80
C THR A 43 -9.85 -14.20 -12.92
N THR A 44 -10.98 -14.85 -12.61
CA THR A 44 -11.95 -15.33 -13.61
C THR A 44 -13.28 -14.56 -13.57
N THR A 45 -13.63 -13.95 -12.44
CA THR A 45 -14.91 -13.27 -12.24
C THR A 45 -14.81 -12.18 -11.17
N LYS A 46 -15.69 -11.19 -11.25
CA LYS A 46 -15.87 -10.14 -10.24
C LYS A 46 -16.97 -10.46 -9.22
N ASP A 47 -17.61 -11.63 -9.35
CA ASP A 47 -18.59 -12.09 -8.36
C ASP A 47 -17.88 -12.51 -7.08
N ILE A 48 -18.12 -11.75 -6.00
CA ILE A 48 -17.54 -12.00 -4.68
C ILE A 48 -17.94 -13.38 -4.12
N ASN A 49 -19.09 -13.93 -4.53
CA ASN A 49 -19.58 -15.22 -4.08
C ASN A 49 -18.85 -16.40 -4.74
N ALA A 50 -18.14 -16.14 -5.85
CA ALA A 50 -17.31 -17.14 -6.51
C ALA A 50 -15.90 -17.24 -5.89
N SER A 51 -15.55 -16.34 -4.97
CA SER A 51 -14.30 -16.42 -4.21
C SER A 51 -14.39 -17.47 -3.08
N GLY A 52 -13.24 -17.99 -2.66
CA GLY A 52 -13.17 -18.84 -1.47
C GLY A 52 -13.71 -18.12 -0.23
N GLU A 53 -14.22 -18.87 0.75
CA GLU A 53 -14.92 -18.31 1.93
C GLU A 53 -14.11 -17.22 2.65
N MET A 54 -12.82 -17.45 2.88
CA MET A 54 -11.94 -16.49 3.56
C MET A 54 -11.77 -15.20 2.74
N ALA A 55 -11.58 -15.31 1.43
CA ALA A 55 -11.46 -14.19 0.51
C ALA A 55 -12.75 -13.35 0.51
N ARG A 56 -13.92 -14.01 0.44
CA ARG A 56 -15.23 -13.35 0.54
C ARG A 56 -15.37 -12.59 1.86
N ILE A 57 -15.05 -13.23 3.00
CA ILE A 57 -15.12 -12.60 4.33
C ILE A 57 -14.23 -11.35 4.39
N GLN A 58 -13.00 -11.42 3.91
CA GLN A 58 -12.07 -10.28 3.93
C GLN A 58 -12.59 -9.10 3.11
N MET A 59 -13.04 -9.35 1.88
CA MET A 59 -13.60 -8.31 1.00
C MET A 59 -14.90 -7.71 1.57
N GLU A 60 -15.82 -8.52 2.08
CA GLU A 60 -17.04 -8.03 2.73
C GLU A 60 -16.73 -7.20 3.99
N THR A 61 -15.73 -7.64 4.76
CA THR A 61 -15.31 -6.93 5.98
C THR A 61 -14.69 -5.59 5.64
N LEU A 62 -13.84 -5.50 4.61
CA LEU A 62 -13.32 -4.22 4.13
C LEU A 62 -14.46 -3.29 3.68
N SER A 63 -15.45 -3.81 2.94
CA SER A 63 -16.60 -3.03 2.49
C SER A 63 -17.38 -2.41 3.65
N LYS A 64 -17.75 -3.24 4.63
CA LYS A 64 -18.45 -2.81 5.84
C LYS A 64 -17.65 -1.78 6.64
N ASN A 65 -16.35 -2.01 6.80
CA ASN A 65 -15.47 -1.07 7.51
C ASN A 65 -15.37 0.27 6.77
N CYS A 66 -15.26 0.26 5.44
CA CYS A 66 -15.19 1.50 4.67
C CYS A 66 -16.49 2.30 4.77
N GLU A 67 -17.64 1.63 4.72
CA GLU A 67 -18.95 2.25 4.94
C GLU A 67 -19.07 2.83 6.35
N GLU A 68 -18.75 2.06 7.39
CA GLU A 68 -18.85 2.47 8.79
C GLU A 68 -17.97 3.69 9.12
N PHE A 69 -16.73 3.70 8.62
CA PHE A 69 -15.74 4.74 8.93
C PHE A 69 -15.67 5.85 7.86
N GLY A 70 -16.47 5.76 6.79
CA GLY A 70 -16.54 6.74 5.70
C GLY A 70 -15.34 6.73 4.74
N VAL A 71 -14.52 5.70 4.76
CA VAL A 71 -13.31 5.58 3.91
C VAL A 71 -13.72 5.30 2.46
N THR A 72 -13.10 6.01 1.51
CA THR A 72 -13.35 5.76 0.08
C THR A 72 -12.86 4.37 -0.31
N LEU A 73 -13.75 3.56 -0.87
CA LEU A 73 -13.48 2.21 -1.34
C LEU A 73 -13.67 2.11 -2.87
N TYR A 74 -12.62 1.68 -3.54
CA TYR A 74 -12.65 1.20 -4.92
C TYR A 74 -12.97 -0.30 -4.92
N ASP A 75 -14.27 -0.63 -4.78
CA ASP A 75 -14.75 -2.01 -4.67
C ASP A 75 -14.58 -2.82 -5.98
N LEU A 76 -14.89 -4.12 -5.93
CA LEU A 76 -14.80 -5.05 -7.08
C LEU A 76 -15.45 -4.53 -8.39
N ASN A 77 -16.54 -3.79 -8.28
CA ASN A 77 -17.32 -3.29 -9.41
C ASN A 77 -16.93 -1.87 -9.82
N HIS A 78 -16.09 -1.21 -9.04
CA HIS A 78 -15.61 0.13 -9.33
C HIS A 78 -14.68 0.12 -10.56
N LYS A 79 -14.89 1.08 -11.48
CA LYS A 79 -14.09 1.19 -12.72
C LYS A 79 -12.58 1.43 -12.52
N TYR A 80 -12.22 1.90 -11.32
CA TYR A 80 -10.84 2.18 -10.91
C TYR A 80 -10.28 1.18 -9.90
N GLN A 81 -11.01 0.09 -9.63
CA GLN A 81 -10.44 -0.99 -8.82
C GLN A 81 -9.25 -1.60 -9.55
N GLY A 82 -8.20 -1.88 -8.79
CA GLY A 82 -6.97 -2.45 -9.28
C GLY A 82 -5.96 -2.63 -8.15
N ILE A 83 -4.77 -3.11 -8.52
CA ILE A 83 -3.66 -3.30 -7.58
C ILE A 83 -3.36 -1.97 -6.89
N VAL A 84 -3.30 -1.96 -5.56
CA VAL A 84 -3.23 -0.74 -4.75
C VAL A 84 -2.08 0.19 -5.15
N HIS A 85 -0.93 -0.39 -5.51
CA HIS A 85 0.27 0.34 -5.93
C HIS A 85 0.26 0.81 -7.40
N VAL A 86 -0.70 0.36 -8.20
CA VAL A 86 -0.96 0.83 -9.57
C VAL A 86 -2.07 1.88 -9.55
N MET A 87 -3.16 1.59 -8.85
CA MET A 87 -4.31 2.47 -8.70
C MET A 87 -3.93 3.81 -8.05
N GLY A 88 -3.10 3.79 -6.99
CA GLY A 88 -2.72 4.99 -6.27
C GLY A 88 -2.08 6.07 -7.17
N PRO A 89 -1.07 5.74 -7.98
CA PRO A 89 -0.52 6.68 -8.96
C PRO A 89 -1.47 7.06 -10.09
N GLU A 90 -2.22 6.10 -10.67
CA GLU A 90 -3.13 6.37 -11.79
C GLU A 90 -4.24 7.37 -11.44
N LEU A 91 -4.70 7.37 -10.18
CA LEU A 91 -5.73 8.30 -9.69
C LEU A 91 -5.17 9.60 -9.11
N GLY A 92 -3.85 9.83 -9.19
CA GLY A 92 -3.22 11.02 -8.61
C GLY A 92 -3.26 11.06 -7.08
N ILE A 93 -3.49 9.92 -6.43
CA ILE A 93 -3.39 9.79 -4.97
C ILE A 93 -1.91 9.89 -4.56
N THR A 94 -1.01 9.37 -5.40
CA THR A 94 0.44 9.42 -5.21
C THR A 94 1.02 10.65 -5.90
N LEU A 95 1.60 11.57 -5.13
CA LEU A 95 2.26 12.77 -5.65
C LEU A 95 3.67 12.94 -5.06
N PRO A 96 4.55 13.70 -5.73
CA PRO A 96 5.89 14.00 -5.22
C PRO A 96 5.88 14.66 -3.83
N GLY A 97 6.86 14.31 -3.00
CA GLY A 97 7.06 14.87 -1.66
C GLY A 97 6.14 14.31 -0.57
N MET A 98 5.25 13.37 -0.90
CA MET A 98 4.34 12.76 0.07
C MET A 98 5.00 11.69 0.92
N THR A 99 4.49 11.50 2.14
CA THR A 99 4.67 10.26 2.92
C THR A 99 3.47 9.32 2.70
N ILE A 100 3.74 8.09 2.26
CA ILE A 100 2.69 7.13 1.89
C ILE A 100 2.92 5.80 2.60
N VAL A 101 1.89 5.26 3.23
CA VAL A 101 1.96 3.96 3.90
C VAL A 101 0.79 3.08 3.50
N CYS A 102 1.00 1.77 3.53
CA CYS A 102 -0.01 0.75 3.32
C CYS A 102 0.39 -0.49 4.12
N GLY A 103 -0.59 -1.33 4.46
CA GLY A 103 -0.35 -2.66 5.03
C GLY A 103 0.32 -3.67 4.08
N ASP A 104 0.97 -3.20 3.01
CA ASP A 104 1.59 -4.02 1.97
C ASP A 104 3.10 -3.76 1.90
N SER A 105 3.90 -4.82 1.74
CA SER A 105 5.37 -4.71 1.69
C SER A 105 5.90 -4.00 0.45
N HIS A 106 5.12 -3.91 -0.63
CA HIS A 106 5.52 -3.30 -1.91
C HIS A 106 5.15 -1.82 -2.02
N THR A 107 4.72 -1.18 -0.93
CA THR A 107 4.43 0.26 -0.87
C THR A 107 5.60 1.15 -1.32
N ALA A 108 6.83 0.64 -1.28
CA ALA A 108 8.00 1.33 -1.85
C ALA A 108 7.85 1.68 -3.35
N THR A 109 6.94 1.02 -4.08
CA THR A 109 6.60 1.32 -5.49
C THR A 109 6.27 2.80 -5.71
N HIS A 110 5.59 3.44 -4.77
CA HIS A 110 5.21 4.86 -4.87
C HIS A 110 6.43 5.81 -4.84
N GLY A 111 7.60 5.32 -4.40
CA GLY A 111 8.85 6.08 -4.43
C GLY A 111 9.28 6.50 -5.83
N ALA A 112 8.82 5.81 -6.89
CA ALA A 112 9.02 6.20 -8.29
C ALA A 112 8.50 7.61 -8.62
N PHE A 113 7.57 8.14 -7.80
CA PHE A 113 7.00 9.48 -7.93
C PHE A 113 7.69 10.51 -7.02
N GLY A 114 8.83 10.20 -6.43
CA GLY A 114 9.52 11.08 -5.48
C GLY A 114 8.81 11.21 -4.13
N SER A 115 8.13 10.14 -3.70
CA SER A 115 7.48 10.05 -2.38
C SER A 115 8.29 9.16 -1.42
N LEU A 116 8.19 9.41 -0.12
CA LEU A 116 8.71 8.50 0.90
C LEU A 116 7.61 7.49 1.25
N ALA A 117 7.68 6.30 0.65
CA ALA A 117 6.64 5.30 0.75
C ALA A 117 7.16 3.95 1.27
N PHE A 118 6.47 3.36 2.25
CA PHE A 118 6.90 2.12 2.87
C PHE A 118 5.74 1.33 3.50
N GLY A 119 5.90 0.01 3.52
CA GLY A 119 4.92 -0.91 4.11
C GLY A 119 4.94 -0.83 5.63
N ILE A 120 3.78 -1.06 6.25
CA ILE A 120 3.59 -1.03 7.69
C ILE A 120 2.81 -2.24 8.19
N GLY A 121 2.98 -2.61 9.46
CA GLY A 121 2.22 -3.72 10.05
C GLY A 121 0.79 -3.32 10.44
N THR A 122 -0.09 -4.30 10.68
CA THR A 122 -1.49 -4.06 11.09
C THR A 122 -1.63 -3.13 12.31
N SER A 123 -0.78 -3.27 13.33
CA SER A 123 -0.80 -2.36 14.49
C SER A 123 -0.44 -0.92 14.12
N GLU A 124 0.44 -0.74 13.13
CA GLU A 124 0.78 0.59 12.61
C GLU A 124 -0.34 1.13 11.71
N VAL A 125 -1.04 0.28 10.94
CA VAL A 125 -2.24 0.66 10.19
C VAL A 125 -3.28 1.25 11.15
N GLU A 126 -3.58 0.58 12.27
CA GLU A 126 -4.48 1.11 13.31
C GLU A 126 -3.98 2.47 13.81
N HIS A 127 -2.68 2.57 14.10
CA HIS A 127 -2.08 3.79 14.62
C HIS A 127 -2.20 4.97 13.64
N VAL A 128 -1.98 4.74 12.34
CA VAL A 128 -2.13 5.76 11.30
C VAL A 128 -3.60 6.12 11.14
N LEU A 129 -4.53 5.15 11.12
CA LEU A 129 -5.96 5.46 11.10
C LEU A 129 -6.36 6.33 12.30
N ALA A 130 -5.85 6.05 13.49
CA ALA A 130 -6.19 6.78 14.72
C ALA A 130 -5.55 8.18 14.82
N THR A 131 -4.36 8.39 14.23
CA THR A 131 -3.53 9.58 14.52
C THR A 131 -3.08 10.37 13.29
N GLN A 132 -3.11 9.78 12.09
CA GLN A 132 -2.45 10.27 10.88
C GLN A 132 -0.92 10.46 11.02
N THR A 133 -0.32 9.79 11.99
CA THR A 133 1.11 9.86 12.24
C THR A 133 1.69 8.47 12.43
N LEU A 134 3.00 8.36 12.29
CA LEU A 134 3.73 7.13 12.59
C LEU A 134 5.08 7.45 13.23
N LYS A 135 5.44 6.69 14.26
CA LYS A 135 6.79 6.72 14.83
C LYS A 135 7.71 5.90 13.91
N GLN A 136 8.74 6.53 13.38
CA GLN A 136 9.70 5.90 12.49
C GLN A 136 11.12 6.26 12.90
N ALA A 137 12.03 5.28 12.82
CA ALA A 137 13.45 5.53 12.91
C ALA A 137 13.95 6.13 11.60
N ARG A 138 14.96 7.00 11.66
CA ARG A 138 15.56 7.53 10.44
C ARG A 138 16.39 6.43 9.78
N ALA A 139 15.98 6.02 8.58
CA ALA A 139 16.75 5.12 7.75
C ALA A 139 18.02 5.79 7.22
N LYS A 140 19.02 4.98 6.89
CA LYS A 140 20.20 5.43 6.14
C LYS A 140 19.84 5.60 4.66
N THR A 141 20.67 6.27 3.89
CA THR A 141 20.50 6.39 2.43
C THR A 141 21.48 5.44 1.73
N MET A 142 20.98 4.67 0.76
CA MET A 142 21.77 3.84 -0.13
C MET A 142 21.63 4.40 -1.55
N LYS A 143 22.71 4.93 -2.12
CA LYS A 143 22.72 5.41 -3.49
C LYS A 143 22.98 4.26 -4.46
N ILE A 144 22.13 4.09 -5.46
CA ILE A 144 22.32 3.18 -6.60
C ILE A 144 22.37 4.00 -7.89
N GLU A 145 23.56 4.10 -8.47
CA GLU A 145 23.78 4.88 -9.68
C GLU A 145 23.81 3.98 -10.91
N VAL A 146 22.77 4.06 -11.75
CA VAL A 146 22.69 3.34 -13.03
C VAL A 146 23.13 4.27 -14.16
N LYS A 147 24.25 3.96 -14.83
CA LYS A 147 24.83 4.75 -15.93
C LYS A 147 24.80 4.01 -17.26
N GLY A 148 24.65 4.76 -18.35
CA GLY A 148 24.74 4.25 -19.72
C GLY A 148 23.38 3.95 -20.36
N LYS A 149 23.41 3.21 -21.47
CA LYS A 149 22.22 2.72 -22.18
C LYS A 149 22.25 1.20 -22.20
N VAL A 150 21.09 0.59 -22.04
CA VAL A 150 20.94 -0.86 -22.13
C VAL A 150 20.75 -1.31 -23.58
N ALA A 151 21.14 -2.55 -23.88
CA ALA A 151 20.92 -3.16 -25.18
C ALA A 151 19.42 -3.42 -25.45
N PRO A 152 18.99 -3.55 -26.71
CA PRO A 152 17.61 -3.92 -27.04
C PRO A 152 17.18 -5.20 -26.30
N GLY A 153 15.96 -5.19 -25.75
CA GLY A 153 15.40 -6.31 -24.98
C GLY A 153 15.66 -6.25 -23.47
N ILE A 154 16.57 -5.40 -22.99
CA ILE A 154 16.77 -5.17 -21.56
C ILE A 154 15.78 -4.11 -21.07
N THR A 155 15.10 -4.42 -19.97
CA THR A 155 14.02 -3.62 -19.37
C THR A 155 14.38 -3.15 -17.95
N ALA A 156 13.51 -2.32 -17.35
CA ALA A 156 13.63 -1.93 -15.95
C ALA A 156 13.64 -3.14 -14.98
N LYS A 157 12.93 -4.23 -15.34
CA LYS A 157 12.91 -5.46 -14.56
C LYS A 157 14.30 -6.11 -14.49
N ASP A 158 15.01 -6.14 -15.61
CA ASP A 158 16.35 -6.73 -15.69
C ASP A 158 17.36 -5.91 -14.88
N ILE A 159 17.24 -4.58 -14.93
CA ILE A 159 18.09 -3.67 -14.15
C ILE A 159 17.88 -3.89 -12.65
N VAL A 160 16.64 -3.91 -12.16
CA VAL A 160 16.37 -4.11 -10.73
C VAL A 160 16.76 -5.51 -10.26
N LEU A 161 16.60 -6.54 -11.09
CA LEU A 161 17.08 -7.89 -10.77
C LEU A 161 18.61 -7.96 -10.70
N ALA A 162 19.33 -7.28 -11.60
CA ALA A 162 20.79 -7.18 -11.56
C ALA A 162 21.29 -6.42 -10.32
N ILE A 163 20.56 -5.38 -9.88
CA ILE A 163 20.82 -4.67 -8.64
C ILE A 163 20.65 -5.60 -7.44
N ILE A 164 19.50 -6.29 -7.33
CA ILE A 164 19.21 -7.23 -6.24
C ILE A 164 20.24 -8.37 -6.20
N GLY A 165 20.69 -8.86 -7.37
CA GLY A 165 21.74 -9.87 -7.45
C GLY A 165 23.08 -9.42 -6.86
N LYS A 166 23.38 -8.11 -6.89
CA LYS A 166 24.60 -7.53 -6.28
C LYS A 166 24.42 -7.17 -4.81
N THR A 167 23.25 -6.66 -4.43
CA THR A 167 22.99 -6.23 -3.05
C THR A 167 22.55 -7.37 -2.15
N THR A 168 22.05 -8.47 -2.71
CA THR A 168 21.34 -9.57 -2.05
C THR A 168 19.95 -9.16 -1.52
N ALA A 169 19.16 -10.14 -1.09
CA ALA A 169 17.83 -9.93 -0.52
C ALA A 169 17.83 -9.07 0.76
N ALA A 170 18.93 -9.07 1.52
CA ALA A 170 19.06 -8.31 2.77
C ALA A 170 19.89 -7.01 2.62
N GLY A 171 20.40 -6.71 1.42
CA GLY A 171 21.32 -5.58 1.22
C GLY A 171 20.72 -4.22 1.57
N GLY A 172 19.40 -4.04 1.35
CA GLY A 172 18.69 -2.80 1.63
C GLY A 172 18.20 -2.63 3.06
N THR A 173 18.44 -3.59 3.97
CA THR A 173 17.90 -3.52 5.34
C THR A 173 18.35 -2.27 6.08
N GLY A 174 17.39 -1.44 6.51
CA GLY A 174 17.64 -0.20 7.23
C GLY A 174 17.99 1.01 6.34
N TYR A 175 17.87 0.86 5.02
CA TYR A 175 18.14 1.93 4.05
C TYR A 175 16.86 2.35 3.31
N VAL A 176 16.81 3.63 2.93
CA VAL A 176 16.07 4.11 1.76
C VAL A 176 17.02 4.02 0.58
N VAL A 177 16.58 3.36 -0.49
CA VAL A 177 17.35 3.21 -1.73
C VAL A 177 16.99 4.35 -2.67
N GLU A 178 17.99 5.07 -3.16
CA GLU A 178 17.90 6.20 -4.10
C GLU A 178 18.74 5.94 -5.35
#